data_AF-A0A645JKT5-F1
#
_entry.id   AF-A0A645JKT5-F1
#
_cell.length_a   1.000
_cell.length_b   1.000
_cell.length_c   1.000
_cell.angle_alpha   90.00
_cell.angle_beta   90.00
_cell.angle_gamma   90.00
#
_symmetry.space_group_name_H-M   'P 1'
#
loop_
_entity.id
_entity.type
_entity.pdbx_description
1 polymer ?
#
loop_
_entity_poly.entity_id
_entity_poly.type
_entity_poly.pdbx_seq_one_letter_code
_entity_poly.pdbx_strand_id
1 'polypeptide(L)'
;MISLYKGRCEGIITGGNLSVIVSTLGTEYEISTKNKIIFIEEIGEYTYKVDKMLNHIQMAGKFNDCNGIIFGEFTNCKKAFENDEVILNILREIAIKNKKPTICNLKSGHCIPMVTIPLNMNCYLNCNENEIKIIKSMN
;
A
#
# COMPACT_ATOMS: atom_id res chain seq x y z
N MET A 1 -6.18 -0.28 -11.90
CA MET A 1 -6.45 -0.73 -10.52
C MET A 1 -7.14 -2.08 -10.53
N ILE A 2 -6.74 -2.97 -9.63
CA ILE A 2 -7.28 -4.34 -9.48
C ILE A 2 -7.57 -4.55 -7.98
N SER A 3 -8.73 -5.09 -7.64
CA SER A 3 -9.04 -5.51 -6.27
C SER A 3 -8.34 -6.81 -5.92
N LEU A 4 -7.55 -6.79 -4.85
CA LEU A 4 -6.93 -7.99 -4.26
C LEU A 4 -7.76 -8.56 -3.12
N TYR A 5 -8.53 -7.72 -2.41
CA TYR A 5 -9.48 -8.14 -1.40
C TYR A 5 -10.68 -7.19 -1.35
N LYS A 6 -11.89 -7.75 -1.39
CA LYS A 6 -13.15 -7.02 -1.52
C LYS A 6 -13.56 -6.32 -0.22
N GLY A 7 -14.41 -5.30 -0.33
CA GLY A 7 -14.91 -4.52 0.79
C GLY A 7 -14.81 -3.01 0.58
N ARG A 8 -15.21 -2.27 1.61
CA ARG A 8 -15.27 -0.80 1.63
C ARG A 8 -14.72 -0.30 2.95
N CYS A 9 -14.01 0.81 2.94
CA CYS A 9 -13.57 1.47 4.15
C CYS A 9 -13.34 2.97 3.95
N GLU A 10 -13.34 3.69 5.06
CA GLU A 10 -12.95 5.10 5.14
C GLU A 10 -11.81 5.27 6.12
N GLY A 11 -11.01 6.30 5.89
CA GLY A 11 -9.96 6.72 6.81
C GLY A 11 -9.08 7.79 6.19
N ILE A 12 -8.23 8.37 7.02
CA ILE A 12 -7.19 9.27 6.54
C ILE A 12 -6.17 8.43 5.75
N ILE A 13 -5.77 8.90 4.56
CA ILE A 13 -4.72 8.23 3.79
C ILE A 13 -3.33 8.57 4.33
N THR A 14 -2.47 7.56 4.49
CA THR A 14 -1.07 7.70 4.95
C THR A 14 -0.19 6.73 4.17
N GLY A 15 1.14 6.82 4.30
CA GLY A 15 2.09 5.93 3.62
C GLY A 15 2.98 6.64 2.63
N GLY A 16 3.29 5.99 1.50
CA GLY A 16 4.29 6.45 0.52
C GLY A 16 5.21 5.32 0.06
N ASN A 17 6.49 5.62 -0.10
CA ASN A 17 7.50 4.66 -0.52
C ASN A 17 7.77 3.59 0.56
N LEU A 18 7.75 2.30 0.18
CA LEU A 18 7.91 1.17 1.09
C LEU A 18 9.23 1.20 1.85
N SER A 19 10.35 1.39 1.15
CA SER A 19 11.68 1.48 1.77
C SER A 19 11.79 2.62 2.78
N VAL A 20 11.20 3.78 2.47
CA VAL A 20 11.14 4.93 3.40
C VAL A 20 10.26 4.63 4.61
N ILE A 21 9.10 4.02 4.42
CA ILE A 21 8.25 3.62 5.55
C ILE A 21 9.02 2.68 6.48
N VAL A 22 9.68 1.66 5.92
CA VAL A 22 10.47 0.69 6.71
C VAL A 22 11.62 1.35 7.45
N SER A 23 12.33 2.31 6.84
CA SER A 23 13.49 2.97 7.48
C SER A 23 13.12 3.88 8.65
N THR A 24 11.85 4.29 8.75
CA THR A 24 11.35 5.13 9.85
C THR A 24 10.75 4.35 11.02
N LEU A 25 10.58 3.03 10.91
CA LEU A 25 10.02 2.21 11.99
C LEU A 25 10.87 2.31 13.27
N GLY A 26 10.22 2.51 14.42
CA GLY A 26 10.86 2.70 15.71
C GLY A 26 11.41 4.11 15.97
N THR A 27 11.22 5.05 15.04
CA THR A 27 11.67 6.44 15.18
C THR A 27 10.50 7.40 15.47
N GLU A 28 10.78 8.64 15.85
CA GLU A 28 9.75 9.68 16.00
C GLU A 28 9.00 10.00 14.69
N TYR A 29 9.57 9.63 13.54
CA TYR A 29 9.00 9.84 12.22
C TYR A 29 8.17 8.65 11.71
N GLU A 30 8.02 7.60 12.52
CA GLU A 30 7.23 6.43 12.18
C GLU A 30 5.77 6.79 11.89
N ILE A 31 5.25 6.34 10.75
CA ILE A 31 3.85 6.60 10.41
C ILE A 31 2.89 5.83 11.32
N SER A 32 1.84 6.51 11.77
CA SER A 32 0.69 5.86 12.41
C SER A 32 -0.34 5.44 11.36
N THR A 33 -0.70 4.16 11.36
CA THR A 33 -1.67 3.55 10.42
C THR A 33 -3.01 3.20 11.07
N LYS A 34 -3.16 3.47 12.38
CA LYS A 34 -4.36 3.19 13.16
C LYS A 34 -5.59 3.88 12.59
N ASN A 35 -6.59 3.09 12.20
CA ASN A 35 -7.84 3.55 11.58
C ASN A 35 -7.64 4.34 10.28
N LYS A 36 -6.53 4.10 9.57
CA LYS A 36 -6.16 4.80 8.32
C LYS A 36 -6.18 3.87 7.12
N ILE A 37 -6.13 4.45 5.93
CA ILE A 37 -5.87 3.73 4.69
C ILE A 37 -4.38 3.89 4.37
N ILE A 38 -3.65 2.78 4.25
CA ILE A 38 -2.22 2.81 3.94
C ILE A 38 -1.99 2.72 2.44
N PHE A 39 -1.25 3.69 1.90
CA PHE A 39 -0.76 3.74 0.52
C PHE A 39 0.70 3.29 0.47
N ILE A 40 1.04 2.35 -0.40
CA ILE A 40 2.41 1.82 -0.52
C ILE A 40 2.79 1.73 -2.00
N GLU A 41 3.94 2.30 -2.36
CA GLU A 41 4.59 2.15 -3.67
C GLU A 41 6.07 1.80 -3.48
N GLU A 42 6.74 1.33 -4.53
CA GLU A 42 8.18 1.09 -4.50
C GLU A 42 8.80 1.19 -5.90
N ILE A 43 10.10 1.44 -5.97
CA ILE A 43 10.88 1.43 -7.21
C ILE A 43 12.22 0.70 -7.07
N GLY A 44 12.56 -0.07 -8.11
CA GLY A 44 13.93 -0.53 -8.36
C GLY A 44 14.44 -1.65 -7.44
N GLU A 45 13.57 -2.21 -6.60
CA GLU A 45 13.94 -3.27 -5.67
C GLU A 45 13.72 -4.67 -6.22
N TYR A 46 14.49 -5.64 -5.72
CA TYR A 46 14.22 -7.04 -6.03
C TYR A 46 12.95 -7.52 -5.30
N THR A 47 12.18 -8.42 -5.91
CA THR A 47 10.90 -8.88 -5.33
C THR A 47 11.07 -9.52 -3.95
N TYR A 48 12.16 -10.25 -3.70
CA TYR A 48 12.45 -10.80 -2.37
C TYR A 48 12.68 -9.71 -1.30
N LYS A 49 13.21 -8.54 -1.68
CA LYS A 49 13.38 -7.42 -0.75
C LYS A 49 12.05 -6.74 -0.47
N VAL A 50 11.22 -6.58 -1.50
CA VAL A 50 9.85 -6.05 -1.34
C VAL A 50 9.05 -6.96 -0.41
N ASP A 51 9.09 -8.26 -0.62
CA ASP A 51 8.43 -9.24 0.26
C ASP A 51 8.93 -9.15 1.72
N LYS A 52 10.25 -9.10 1.91
CA LYS A 52 10.86 -8.88 3.23
C LYS A 52 10.34 -7.58 3.89
N MET A 53 10.27 -6.48 3.14
CA MET A 53 9.83 -5.19 3.66
C MET A 53 8.34 -5.17 4.01
N LEU A 54 7.49 -5.78 3.17
CA LEU A 54 6.06 -5.94 3.45
C LEU A 54 5.81 -6.79 4.70
N ASN A 55 6.58 -7.87 4.88
CA ASN A 55 6.52 -8.67 6.11
C ASN A 55 7.05 -7.90 7.33
N HIS A 56 8.03 -7.01 7.16
CA HIS A 56 8.52 -6.18 8.26
C HIS A 56 7.43 -5.21 8.77
N ILE A 57 6.76 -4.47 7.88
CA ILE A 57 5.64 -3.59 8.29
C ILE A 57 4.44 -4.37 8.82
N GLN A 58 4.21 -5.60 8.36
CA GLN A 58 3.22 -6.52 8.93
C GLN A 58 3.55 -6.85 10.39
N MET A 59 4.81 -7.22 10.68
CA MET A 59 5.26 -7.55 12.03
C MET A 59 5.25 -6.33 12.96
N ALA A 60 5.48 -5.13 12.42
CA ALA A 60 5.30 -3.86 13.12
C ALA A 60 3.81 -3.47 13.33
N GLY A 61 2.86 -4.34 12.98
CA GLY A 61 1.42 -4.14 13.21
C GLY A 61 0.73 -3.18 12.24
N LYS A 62 1.43 -2.65 11.24
CA LYS A 62 0.91 -1.56 10.39
C LYS A 62 -0.34 -1.94 9.61
N PHE A 63 -0.40 -3.18 9.12
CA PHE A 63 -1.58 -3.70 8.44
C PHE A 63 -2.72 -4.10 9.38
N ASN A 64 -2.41 -4.52 10.61
CA ASN A 64 -3.43 -4.84 11.61
C ASN A 64 -4.23 -3.59 12.00
N ASP A 65 -3.51 -2.48 12.16
CA ASP A 65 -4.03 -1.19 12.59
C ASP A 65 -4.82 -0.45 11.50
N CYS A 66 -4.59 -0.76 10.22
CA CYS A 66 -5.22 -0.06 9.10
C CYS A 66 -6.64 -0.56 8.79
N ASN A 67 -7.42 0.31 8.16
CA ASN A 67 -8.76 0.02 7.66
C ASN A 67 -8.75 -0.56 6.24
N GLY A 68 -7.74 -0.21 5.43
CA GLY A 68 -7.60 -0.65 4.04
C GLY A 68 -6.22 -0.34 3.46
N ILE A 69 -5.92 -0.97 2.33
CA ILE A 69 -4.59 -0.94 1.69
C ILE A 69 -4.73 -0.53 0.22
N ILE A 70 -3.89 0.42 -0.20
CA ILE A 70 -3.75 0.85 -1.59
C ILE A 70 -2.31 0.61 -2.01
N PHE A 71 -2.09 -0.34 -2.91
CA PHE A 71 -0.80 -0.51 -3.56
C PHE A 71 -0.74 0.34 -4.83
N GLY A 72 0.22 1.26 -4.85
CA GLY A 72 0.63 2.02 -6.02
C GLY A 72 1.38 1.16 -7.03
N GLU A 73 2.26 1.82 -7.79
CA GLU A 73 3.15 1.14 -8.72
C GLU A 73 4.37 0.56 -7.99
N PHE A 74 4.79 -0.63 -8.40
CA PHE A 74 6.05 -1.25 -8.00
C PHE A 74 7.01 -1.22 -9.20
N THR A 75 7.47 -0.02 -9.54
CA THR A 75 8.21 0.25 -10.78
C THR A 75 9.54 -0.48 -10.79
N ASN A 76 9.89 -1.14 -11.89
CA ASN A 76 11.18 -1.82 -12.05
C ASN A 76 11.50 -2.80 -10.91
N CYS A 77 10.49 -3.28 -10.18
CA CYS A 77 10.68 -4.31 -9.17
C CYS A 77 10.77 -5.67 -9.85
N LYS A 78 11.96 -6.27 -9.86
CA LYS A 78 12.27 -7.45 -10.67
C LYS A 78 12.63 -8.64 -9.79
N LYS A 79 12.44 -9.85 -10.30
CA LYS A 79 13.00 -11.04 -9.69
C LYS A 79 14.53 -10.98 -9.73
N ALA A 80 15.20 -11.41 -8.67
CA ALA A 80 16.65 -11.64 -8.69
C ALA A 80 16.97 -13.04 -9.23
N PHE A 81 16.11 -14.02 -8.91
CA PHE A 81 16.22 -15.41 -9.37
C PHE A 81 14.90 -15.87 -10.00
N GLU A 82 14.94 -16.86 -10.89
CA GLU A 82 13.73 -17.35 -11.59
C GLU A 82 12.62 -17.80 -10.64
N ASN A 83 13.03 -18.43 -9.53
CA ASN A 83 12.17 -18.97 -8.48
C ASN A 83 11.63 -17.90 -7.51
N ASP A 84 12.08 -16.65 -7.60
CA ASP A 84 11.52 -15.59 -6.75
C ASP A 84 10.05 -15.37 -7.10
N GLU A 85 9.25 -14.95 -6.12
CA GLU A 85 7.83 -14.71 -6.36
C GLU A 85 7.60 -13.45 -7.21
N VAL A 86 6.52 -13.43 -7.99
CA VAL A 86 6.13 -12.22 -8.74
C VAL A 86 5.47 -11.22 -7.81
N ILE A 87 5.70 -9.92 -8.04
CA ILE A 87 5.21 -8.86 -7.16
C ILE A 87 3.70 -8.94 -6.91
N LEU A 88 2.90 -9.22 -7.94
CA LEU A 88 1.45 -9.30 -7.82
C LEU A 88 0.99 -10.39 -6.83
N ASN A 89 1.71 -11.51 -6.76
CA ASN A 89 1.37 -12.60 -5.84
C ASN A 89 1.74 -12.23 -4.41
N ILE A 90 2.91 -11.61 -4.18
CA ILE A 90 3.31 -11.06 -2.87
C ILE A 90 2.24 -10.09 -2.35
N LEU A 91 1.79 -9.13 -3.18
CA LEU A 91 0.75 -8.17 -2.80
C LEU A 91 -0.60 -8.86 -2.48
N ARG A 92 -0.95 -9.90 -3.25
CA ARG A 92 -2.17 -10.68 -3.04
C ARG A 92 -2.12 -11.45 -1.72
N GLU A 93 -0.98 -12.04 -1.37
CA GLU A 93 -0.79 -12.73 -0.09
C GLU A 93 -0.99 -11.79 1.09
N ILE A 94 -0.40 -10.58 1.04
CA ILE A 94 -0.60 -9.55 2.07
C ILE A 94 -2.10 -9.20 2.19
N ALA A 95 -2.79 -9.00 1.07
CA ALA A 95 -4.21 -8.68 1.07
C ALA A 95 -5.06 -9.79 1.73
N ILE A 96 -4.83 -11.05 1.36
CA ILE A 96 -5.55 -12.22 1.88
C ILE A 96 -5.27 -12.41 3.37
N LYS A 97 -4.01 -12.29 3.78
CA LYS A 97 -3.57 -12.45 5.18
C LYS A 97 -4.25 -11.47 6.11
N ASN A 98 -4.37 -10.21 5.70
CA ASN A 98 -4.94 -9.14 6.53
C ASN A 98 -6.47 -9.04 6.46
N LYS A 99 -7.10 -9.61 5.43
CA LYS A 99 -8.56 -9.59 5.23
C LYS A 99 -9.15 -8.17 5.25
N LYS A 100 -8.40 -7.20 4.71
CA LYS A 100 -8.78 -5.78 4.62
C LYS A 100 -9.06 -5.40 3.17
N PRO A 101 -10.00 -4.47 2.90
CA PRO A 101 -10.19 -3.90 1.56
C PRO A 101 -8.85 -3.49 0.94
N THR A 102 -8.47 -4.14 -0.15
CA THR A 102 -7.17 -3.93 -0.79
C THR A 102 -7.29 -3.82 -2.30
N ILE A 103 -6.70 -2.76 -2.87
CA ILE A 103 -6.50 -2.60 -4.32
C ILE A 103 -5.01 -2.46 -4.64
N CYS A 104 -4.64 -2.79 -5.87
CA CYS A 104 -3.31 -2.55 -6.41
C CYS A 104 -3.35 -1.90 -7.80
N ASN A 105 -2.17 -1.56 -8.32
CA ASN A 105 -2.00 -0.98 -9.66
C ASN A 105 -2.77 0.35 -9.79
N LEU A 106 -2.67 1.17 -8.74
CA LEU A 106 -2.93 2.60 -8.81
C LEU A 106 -1.70 3.24 -9.45
N LYS A 107 -1.89 4.06 -10.49
CA LYS A 107 -0.81 4.75 -11.21
C LYS A 107 -0.23 5.89 -10.37
N SER A 108 0.38 5.56 -9.23
CA SER A 108 1.02 6.51 -8.31
C SER A 108 2.27 5.85 -7.75
N GLY A 109 3.35 6.62 -7.64
CA GLY A 109 4.71 6.13 -7.48
C GLY A 109 5.55 6.52 -8.69
N HIS A 110 6.63 5.79 -8.94
CA HIS A 110 7.59 6.15 -9.98
C HIS A 110 7.14 5.69 -11.39
N CYS A 111 6.02 6.19 -11.90
CA CYS A 111 5.45 5.79 -13.19
C CYS A 111 4.98 6.97 -14.03
N ILE A 112 4.71 6.73 -15.33
CA ILE A 112 4.19 7.75 -16.24
C ILE A 112 2.97 7.17 -16.98
N PRO A 113 1.79 7.80 -16.94
CA PRO A 113 1.44 8.99 -16.14
C PRO A 113 1.34 8.68 -14.63
N MET A 114 1.66 9.68 -13.79
CA MET A 114 1.57 9.60 -12.33
C MET A 114 0.40 10.42 -11.80
N VAL A 115 -0.46 9.79 -10.99
CA VAL A 115 -1.49 10.44 -10.20
C VAL A 115 -0.91 10.85 -8.85
N THR A 116 -1.21 12.07 -8.42
CA THR A 116 -0.85 12.56 -7.08
C THR A 116 -1.81 12.03 -6.05
N ILE A 117 -1.29 11.52 -4.93
CA ILE A 117 -2.08 11.09 -3.78
C ILE A 117 -1.88 12.10 -2.64
N PRO A 118 -2.93 12.84 -2.26
CA PRO A 118 -2.84 13.81 -1.17
C PRO A 118 -2.88 13.07 0.17
N LEU A 119 -1.71 12.83 0.75
CA LEU A 119 -1.59 12.24 2.08
C LEU A 119 -2.26 13.15 3.13
N ASN A 120 -2.69 12.53 4.22
CA ASN A 120 -3.39 13.19 5.34
C ASN A 120 -4.78 13.76 4.99
N MET A 121 -5.41 13.29 3.91
CA MET A 121 -6.79 13.59 3.55
C MET A 121 -7.72 12.42 3.85
N ASN A 122 -8.99 12.70 4.10
CA ASN A 122 -10.03 11.68 4.18
C ASN A 122 -10.17 10.97 2.83
N CYS A 123 -10.22 9.65 2.88
CA CYS A 123 -10.31 8.80 1.71
C CYS A 123 -11.39 7.73 1.92
N TYR A 124 -12.23 7.54 0.91
CA TYR A 124 -13.12 6.38 0.78
C TYR A 124 -12.53 5.42 -0.25
N LEU A 125 -12.39 4.16 0.15
CA LEU A 125 -11.89 3.07 -0.67
C LEU A 125 -13.00 2.03 -0.87
N ASN A 126 -13.33 1.74 -2.12
CA ASN A 126 -14.31 0.73 -2.50
C ASN A 126 -13.68 -0.30 -3.44
N CYS A 127 -13.24 -1.41 -2.87
CA CYS A 127 -12.60 -2.50 -3.61
C CYS A 127 -13.61 -3.35 -4.39
N ASN A 128 -14.91 -3.20 -4.13
CA ASN A 128 -15.93 -3.86 -4.94
C ASN A 128 -15.98 -3.29 -6.35
N GLU A 129 -15.84 -1.96 -6.45
CA GLU A 129 -15.90 -1.17 -7.69
C GLU A 129 -14.54 -0.64 -8.16
N ASN A 130 -13.45 -0.97 -7.46
CA ASN A 130 -12.09 -0.46 -7.71
C ASN A 130 -12.01 1.08 -7.69
N GLU A 131 -12.64 1.70 -6.70
CA GLU A 131 -12.75 3.15 -6.60
C GLU A 131 -12.01 3.71 -5.38
N ILE A 132 -11.33 4.84 -5.58
CA ILE A 132 -10.71 5.67 -4.54
C ILE A 132 -11.32 7.07 -4.66
N LYS A 133 -11.84 7.61 -3.57
CA LYS A 133 -12.37 8.97 -3.50
C LYS A 133 -11.67 9.74 -2.39
N ILE A 134 -11.06 10.87 -2.73
CA ILE A 134 -10.58 11.83 -1.73
C ILE A 134 -11.77 12.69 -1.31
N ILE A 135 -12.12 12.64 -0.02
CA ILE A 135 -13.21 13.40 0.57
C ILE A 135 -12.63 14.71 1.05
N LYS A 136 -13.00 15.80 0.40
CA LYS A 136 -12.66 17.15 0.85
C LYS A 136 -13.54 17.47 2.07
N SER A 137 -12.93 17.78 3.21
CA SER A 137 -13.69 18.36 4.31
C SER A 137 -14.24 19.71 3.86
N MET A 138 -15.56 19.86 3.84
CA MET A 138 -16.20 21.16 3.73
C MET A 138 -16.07 21.82 5.11
N ASN A 139 -15.24 22.86 5.19
CA ASN A 139 -15.28 23.83 6.28
C ASN A 139 -16.36 24.86 5.98
#